data_AF-A3KA49-F1
#
_entry.id   AF-A3KA49-F1
#
_cell.length_a   1.000
_cell.length_b   1.000
_cell.length_c   1.000
_cell.angle_alpha   90.00
_cell.angle_beta   90.00
_cell.angle_gamma   90.00
#
_symmetry.space_group_name_H-M   'P 1'
#
loop_
_entity.id
_entity.type
_entity.pdbx_description
1 polymer ?
#
loop_
_entity_poly.entity_id
_entity_poly.type
_entity_poly.pdbx_seq_one_letter_code
_entity_poly.pdbx_strand_id
1 'polypeptide(L)'
;MGFSDDQLANGLGVSVPTLRKYYFSVLKRRTMQRDRFELWRMETLAEQANAGNTGAIREMGKIMERRDKARLAAALAAGGKSKDPGKKAAAKEAAKQAASEGWGGLLSPGYEH
;
A
#
# COMPACT_ATOMS: atom_id res chain seq x y z
N MET A 1 2.40 -6.70 -16.95
CA MET A 1 1.09 -7.39 -16.88
C MET A 1 0.97 -8.09 -15.54
N GLY A 2 -0.11 -7.86 -14.81
CA GLY A 2 -0.40 -8.50 -13.53
C GLY A 2 -1.56 -9.47 -13.68
N PHE A 3 -1.33 -10.66 -14.25
CA PHE A 3 -2.36 -11.70 -14.33
C PHE A 3 -2.94 -12.02 -12.95
N SER A 4 -4.26 -12.17 -12.85
CA SER A 4 -4.85 -12.65 -11.59
C SER A 4 -4.42 -14.09 -11.32
N ASP A 5 -4.53 -14.53 -10.07
CA ASP A 5 -4.25 -15.93 -9.73
C ASP A 5 -5.18 -16.88 -10.50
N ASP A 6 -6.41 -16.44 -10.83
CA ASP A 6 -7.35 -17.19 -11.68
C ASP A 6 -6.84 -17.33 -13.12
N GLN A 7 -6.30 -16.26 -13.69
CA GLN A 7 -5.72 -16.30 -15.05
C GLN A 7 -4.48 -17.20 -15.11
N LEU A 8 -3.66 -17.18 -14.06
CA LEU A 8 -2.51 -18.07 -13.95
C LEU A 8 -2.92 -19.53 -13.77
N ALA A 9 -3.92 -19.78 -12.91
CA ALA A 9 -4.47 -21.11 -12.68
C ALA A 9 -5.04 -21.70 -13.98
N ASN A 10 -5.83 -20.92 -14.73
CA ASN A 10 -6.36 -21.30 -16.04
C ASN A 10 -5.26 -21.58 -17.06
N GLY A 11 -4.23 -20.73 -17.15
CA GLY A 11 -3.11 -20.93 -18.08
C GLY A 11 -2.25 -22.17 -17.76
N LEU A 12 -2.19 -22.57 -16.49
CA LEU A 12 -1.48 -23.76 -16.03
C LEU A 12 -2.37 -25.02 -15.99
N GLY A 13 -3.68 -24.90 -16.24
CA GLY A 13 -4.63 -26.00 -16.15
C GLY A 13 -4.82 -26.53 -14.72
N VAL A 14 -4.60 -25.70 -13.70
CA VAL A 14 -4.72 -26.08 -12.28
C VAL A 14 -5.82 -25.28 -11.59
N SER A 15 -6.35 -25.80 -10.49
CA SER A 15 -7.27 -25.02 -9.65
C SER A 15 -6.51 -23.97 -8.83
N VAL A 16 -7.16 -22.85 -8.52
CA VAL A 16 -6.57 -21.76 -7.71
C VAL A 16 -6.05 -22.23 -6.34
N PRO A 17 -6.74 -23.12 -5.60
CA PRO A 17 -6.20 -23.68 -4.36
C PRO A 17 -4.88 -24.44 -4.56
N THR A 18 -4.75 -25.16 -5.68
CA THR A 18 -3.53 -25.90 -6.05
C THR A 18 -2.40 -24.93 -6.36
N LEU A 19 -2.68 -23.85 -7.10
CA LEU A 19 -1.72 -22.79 -7.38
C LEU A 19 -1.17 -22.18 -6.09
N ARG A 20 -2.05 -21.81 -5.15
CA ARG A 20 -1.65 -21.22 -3.86
C ARG A 20 -0.89 -22.20 -2.97
N LYS A 21 -1.21 -23.49 -3.00
CA LYS A 21 -0.58 -24.51 -2.14
C LYS A 21 0.81 -24.90 -2.63
N TYR A 22 0.97 -25.18 -3.92
CA TYR A 22 2.21 -25.74 -4.46
C TYR A 22 3.14 -24.70 -5.09
N TYR A 23 2.62 -23.58 -5.57
CA TYR A 23 3.40 -22.55 -6.27
C TYR A 23 3.59 -21.27 -5.45
N PHE A 24 3.33 -21.28 -4.13
CA PHE A 24 3.48 -20.10 -3.28
C PHE A 24 4.87 -19.46 -3.35
N SER A 25 5.92 -20.27 -3.49
CA SER A 25 7.31 -19.81 -3.57
C SER A 25 7.57 -19.04 -4.87
N VAL A 26 6.95 -19.48 -5.97
CA VAL A 26 7.01 -18.82 -7.28
C VAL A 26 6.18 -17.54 -7.27
N LEU A 27 4.98 -17.58 -6.69
CA LEU A 27 4.12 -16.40 -6.53
C LEU A 27 4.81 -15.29 -5.71
N LYS A 28 5.60 -15.64 -4.69
CA LYS A 28 6.42 -14.67 -3.94
C LYS A 28 7.52 -14.01 -4.78
N ARG A 29 8.12 -14.74 -5.73
CA ARG A 29 9.17 -14.20 -6.62
C ARG A 29 8.62 -13.42 -7.80
N ARG A 30 7.35 -13.64 -8.13
CA ARG A 30 6.65 -12.98 -9.24
C ARG A 30 6.71 -11.46 -9.16
N THR A 31 6.52 -10.89 -7.97
CA THR A 31 6.59 -9.43 -7.77
C THR A 31 7.99 -8.90 -8.09
N MET A 32 9.03 -9.58 -7.60
CA MET A 32 10.43 -9.26 -7.92
C MET A 32 10.71 -9.36 -9.42
N GLN A 33 10.24 -10.41 -10.09
CA GLN A 33 10.42 -10.58 -11.55
C GLN A 33 9.69 -9.50 -12.34
N ARG A 34 8.48 -9.11 -11.90
CA ARG A 34 7.74 -7.99 -12.48
C ARG A 34 8.54 -6.69 -12.35
N ASP A 35 9.06 -6.41 -11.17
CA ASP A 35 9.78 -5.16 -10.92
C ASP A 35 11.08 -5.11 -11.74
N ARG A 36 11.79 -6.26 -11.89
CA ARG A 36 12.94 -6.39 -12.80
C ARG A 36 12.57 -6.13 -14.26
N PHE A 37 11.46 -6.70 -14.73
CA PHE A 37 11.01 -6.48 -16.11
C PHE A 37 10.63 -5.03 -16.37
N GLU A 38 9.95 -4.38 -15.42
CA GLU A 38 9.60 -2.96 -15.51
C GLU A 38 10.86 -2.07 -15.50
N LEU A 39 11.90 -2.42 -14.75
CA LEU A 39 13.20 -1.73 -14.78
C LEU A 39 13.88 -1.88 -16.14
N TRP A 40 13.99 -3.10 -16.65
CA TRP A 40 14.57 -3.38 -17.96
C TRP A 40 13.83 -2.63 -19.07
N ARG A 41 12.49 -2.61 -19.04
CA ARG A 41 11.68 -1.86 -20.01
C ARG A 41 11.97 -0.36 -19.97
N MET A 42 12.16 0.22 -18.78
CA MET A 42 12.50 1.63 -18.63
C MET A 42 13.90 1.94 -19.15
N GLU A 43 14.87 1.05 -18.92
CA GLU A 43 16.22 1.14 -19.46
C GLU A 43 16.20 1.16 -20.99
N THR A 44 15.53 0.19 -21.62
CA THR A 44 15.39 0.16 -23.09
C THR A 44 14.69 1.40 -23.64
N LEU A 45 13.66 1.91 -22.96
CA LEU A 45 12.98 3.15 -23.37
C LEU A 45 13.90 4.36 -23.23
N ALA A 46 14.74 4.43 -22.20
CA ALA A 46 15.70 5.51 -22.01
C ALA A 46 16.77 5.50 -23.12
N GLU A 47 17.27 4.32 -23.50
CA GLU A 47 18.20 4.18 -24.63
C GLU A 47 17.58 4.67 -25.94
N GLN A 48 16.34 4.27 -26.23
CA GLN A 48 15.65 4.72 -27.44
C GLN A 48 15.32 6.22 -27.39
N ALA A 49 15.00 6.77 -26.22
CA ALA A 49 14.81 8.19 -26.04
C ALA A 49 16.09 8.99 -26.31
N ASN A 50 17.24 8.51 -25.81
CA ASN A 50 18.55 9.10 -26.09
C ASN A 50 18.92 9.04 -27.58
N ALA A 51 18.48 7.99 -28.27
CA ALA A 51 18.62 7.87 -29.73
C ALA A 51 17.66 8.79 -30.52
N GLY A 52 16.87 9.64 -29.86
CA GLY A 52 15.98 10.61 -30.50
C GLY A 52 14.58 10.06 -30.84
N ASN A 53 14.22 8.86 -30.37
CA ASN A 53 12.87 8.33 -30.57
C ASN A 53 11.86 9.08 -29.71
N THR A 54 11.14 10.02 -30.33
CA THR A 54 10.09 10.82 -29.67
C THR A 54 8.93 9.97 -29.14
N GLY A 55 8.67 8.80 -29.72
CA GLY A 55 7.71 7.83 -29.21
C GLY A 55 8.14 7.23 -27.86
N ALA A 56 9.43 6.92 -27.71
CA ALA A 56 9.99 6.42 -26.46
C ALA A 56 9.95 7.49 -25.35
N ILE A 57 10.26 8.75 -25.69
CA ILE A 57 10.15 9.90 -24.76
C ILE A 57 8.72 10.04 -24.24
N ARG A 58 7.72 9.97 -25.12
CA ARG A 58 6.29 10.06 -24.75
C ARG A 58 5.86 8.90 -23.87
N GLU A 59 6.27 7.68 -24.20
CA GLU A 59 5.92 6.49 -23.40
C GLU A 59 6.58 6.53 -22.02
N MET A 60 7.83 7.00 -21.93
CA MET A 60 8.53 7.19 -20.66
C MET A 60 7.80 8.20 -19.76
N GLY A 61 7.33 9.33 -20.33
CA GLY A 61 6.49 10.30 -19.62
C GLY A 61 5.20 9.68 -19.07
N LYS A 62 4.48 8.88 -19.88
CA LYS A 62 3.26 8.17 -19.44
C LYS A 62 3.52 7.19 -18.30
N ILE A 63 4.65 6.47 -18.34
CA ILE A 63 5.02 5.54 -17.27
C ILE A 63 5.31 6.30 -15.98
N MET A 64 6.03 7.42 -16.07
CA MET A 64 6.29 8.29 -14.92
C MET A 64 5.00 8.80 -14.28
N GLU A 65 4.10 9.40 -15.08
CA GLU A 65 2.81 9.91 -14.60
C GLU A 65 1.97 8.82 -13.93
N ARG A 66 1.96 7.60 -14.50
CA ARG A 66 1.22 6.48 -13.91
C ARG A 66 1.79 6.08 -12.56
N ARG A 67 3.12 6.08 -12.42
CA ARG A 67 3.79 5.78 -11.14
C ARG A 67 3.52 6.86 -10.10
N ASP A 68 3.54 8.13 -10.48
CA ASP A 68 3.23 9.24 -9.58
C ASP A 68 1.77 9.21 -9.12
N LYS A 69 0.83 8.96 -10.03
CA LYS A 69 -0.58 8.75 -9.70
C LYS A 69 -0.76 7.58 -8.72
N ALA A 70 -0.07 6.45 -8.95
CA ALA A 70 -0.12 5.30 -8.07
C ALA A 70 0.47 5.61 -6.68
N ARG A 71 1.57 6.35 -6.62
CA ARG A 71 2.20 6.79 -5.36
C ARG A 71 1.27 7.73 -4.59
N LEU A 72 0.65 8.69 -5.26
CA LEU A 72 -0.32 9.61 -4.66
C LEU A 72 -1.54 8.85 -4.14
N ALA A 73 -2.12 7.95 -4.94
CA ALA A 73 -3.24 7.11 -4.52
C ALA A 73 -2.89 6.26 -3.29
N ALA A 74 -1.69 5.68 -3.24
CA ALA A 74 -1.22 4.94 -2.09
C ALA A 74 -1.03 5.83 -0.86
N ALA A 75 -0.50 7.04 -1.03
CA ALA A 75 -0.35 8.02 0.05
C ALA A 75 -1.70 8.48 0.60
N LEU A 76 -2.69 8.73 -0.26
CA LEU A 76 -4.06 9.07 0.12
C LEU A 76 -4.74 7.91 0.87
N ALA A 77 -4.59 6.68 0.39
CA ALA A 77 -5.11 5.49 1.05
C ALA A 77 -4.44 5.23 2.42
N ALA A 78 -3.18 5.65 2.59
CA ALA A 78 -2.47 5.58 3.86
C ALA A 78 -2.89 6.69 4.83
N GLY A 79 -3.09 7.93 4.33
CA GLY A 79 -3.53 9.08 5.12
C GLY A 79 -4.99 9.01 5.56
N GLY A 80 -5.86 8.33 4.80
CA GLY A 80 -7.28 8.11 5.15
C GLY A 80 -7.52 7.05 6.23
N LYS A 81 -6.48 6.35 6.70
CA LYS A 81 -6.59 5.45 7.86
C LYS A 81 -6.34 6.24 9.14
N SER A 82 -7.26 7.13 9.53
CA SER A 82 -7.38 7.45 10.94
C SER A 82 -7.71 6.12 11.63
N LYS A 83 -6.81 5.65 12.50
CA LYS A 83 -7.15 4.58 13.43
C LYS A 83 -8.26 5.14 14.30
N ASP A 84 -9.52 4.80 14.01
CA ASP A 84 -10.58 4.97 14.99
C ASP A 84 -10.09 4.28 16.27
N PRO A 85 -9.81 5.02 17.35
CA PRO A 85 -9.41 4.39 18.59
C PRO A 85 -10.61 3.55 19.03
N GLY A 86 -10.50 2.23 18.90
CA GLY A 86 -11.60 1.33 19.24
C GLY A 86 -12.17 1.70 20.61
N LYS A 87 -13.50 1.65 20.78
CA LYS A 87 -14.29 2.29 21.86
C LYS A 87 -13.62 2.44 23.24
N LYS A 88 -12.79 1.46 23.67
CA LYS A 88 -12.03 1.48 24.92
C LYS A 88 -10.92 2.54 24.98
N ALA A 89 -10.23 2.82 23.87
CA ALA A 89 -9.20 3.85 23.78
C ALA A 89 -9.83 5.25 23.75
N ALA A 90 -10.90 5.44 22.96
CA ALA A 90 -11.68 6.69 22.95
C ALA A 90 -12.25 7.03 24.34
N ALA A 91 -12.78 6.03 25.07
CA ALA A 91 -13.29 6.24 26.43
C ALA A 91 -12.20 6.64 27.44
N LYS A 92 -11.00 6.07 27.34
CA LYS A 92 -9.86 6.45 28.21
C LYS A 92 -9.36 7.86 27.91
N GLU A 93 -9.39 8.26 26.65
CA GLU A 93 -8.95 9.58 26.21
C GLU A 93 -9.95 10.68 26.60
N ALA A 94 -11.25 10.40 26.43
CA ALA A 94 -12.34 11.23 26.95
C ALA A 94 -12.30 11.36 28.48
N ALA A 95 -12.01 10.28 29.21
CA ALA A 95 -11.87 10.33 30.66
C ALA A 95 -10.67 11.19 31.10
N LYS A 96 -9.55 11.15 30.37
CA LYS A 96 -8.39 12.00 30.62
C LYS A 96 -8.66 13.47 30.32
N GLN A 97 -9.37 13.77 29.23
CA GLN A 97 -9.79 15.13 28.89
C GLN A 97 -10.77 15.69 29.92
N ALA A 98 -11.78 14.91 30.32
CA ALA A 98 -12.72 15.30 31.38
C ALA A 98 -12.05 15.49 32.75
N ALA A 99 -11.03 14.70 33.07
CA ALA A 99 -10.23 14.90 34.29
C ALA A 99 -9.40 16.20 34.24
N SER A 100 -8.96 16.63 33.06
CA SER A 100 -8.21 17.89 32.88
C SER A 100 -9.08 19.15 32.87
N GLU A 101 -10.33 19.06 32.39
CA GLU A 101 -11.25 20.20 32.23
C GLU A 101 -12.02 20.57 33.52
N GLY A 102 -11.41 20.39 34.70
CA GLY A 102 -11.88 21.01 35.94
C GLY A 102 -12.64 20.12 36.93
N TRP A 103 -12.81 18.82 36.65
CA TRP A 103 -13.42 17.87 37.61
C TRP A 103 -12.39 17.14 38.50
N GLY A 104 -11.09 17.32 38.25
CA GLY A 104 -10.01 16.63 38.98
C GLY A 104 -9.97 16.90 40.49
N GLY A 105 -10.48 18.05 40.94
CA GLY A 105 -10.56 18.40 42.37
C GLY A 105 -11.64 17.64 43.15
N LEU A 106 -12.69 17.15 42.47
CA LEU A 106 -13.80 16.41 43.10
C LEU A 106 -13.58 14.90 43.12
N LEU A 107 -12.57 14.41 42.39
CA LEU A 107 -12.27 12.98 42.22
C LEU A 107 -11.07 12.52 43.06
N SER A 108 -10.39 13.44 43.76
CA SER A 108 -9.40 13.07 44.77
C SER A 108 -10.14 12.74 46.08
N PRO A 109 -10.04 11.52 46.63
CA PRO A 109 -10.64 11.21 47.92
C PRO A 109 -10.04 12.16 48.96
N GLY A 110 -10.88 12.99 49.56
CA GLY A 110 -10.48 13.96 50.56
C GLY A 110 -9.80 13.25 51.74
N TYR A 111 -8.48 13.37 51.82
CA TYR A 111 -7.71 13.13 53.03
C TYR A 111 -7.51 14.50 53.69
N GLU A 112 -8.46 14.90 54.54
CA GLU A 112 -8.19 15.90 55.58
C GLU A 112 -7.74 15.14 56.83
N HIS A 113 -6.58 15.52 57.37
CA HIS A 113 -6.09 15.12 58.70
C HIS A 113 -6.79 15.94 59.79
#